data_AF-A0A2N9M7C0-F1
#
_entry.id   AF-A0A2N9M7C0-F1
#
_cell.length_a   1.000
_cell.length_b   1.000
_cell.length_c   1.000
_cell.angle_alpha   90.00
_cell.angle_beta   90.00
_cell.angle_gamma   90.00
#
_symmetry.space_group_name_H-M   'P 1'
#
loop_
_entity.id
_entity.type
_entity.pdbx_description
1 polymer ?
#
loop_
_entity_poly.entity_id
_entity_poly.type
_entity_poly.pdbx_seq_one_letter_code
_entity_poly.pdbx_strand_id
1 'polypeptide(L)' 'MTGSKDSQLVELHTKAAYAHEAAAHEHSTGDHASAQELARKALEYSVEAVKHTEEIAQTAPQSMQA' A
#
# COMPACT_ATOMS: atom_id res chain seq x y z
N MET A 1 7.03 -18.73 -10.43
CA MET A 1 6.67 -17.39 -10.94
C MET A 1 6.21 -16.51 -9.77
N THR A 2 7.10 -16.20 -8.81
CA THR A 2 6.77 -15.39 -7.62
C THR A 2 7.11 -13.91 -7.79
N GLY A 3 8.01 -13.56 -8.72
CA GLY A 3 8.51 -12.19 -8.89
C GLY A 3 7.47 -11.13 -9.27
N SER A 4 6.31 -11.50 -9.80
CA SER A 4 5.28 -10.53 -10.21
C SER A 4 4.40 -10.06 -9.05
N LYS A 5 4.09 -10.93 -8.08
CA LYS A 5 3.24 -10.57 -6.93
C LYS A 5 4.01 -9.74 -5.90
N ASP A 6 5.27 -10.11 -5.65
CA ASP A 6 6.15 -9.34 -4.76
C ASP A 6 6.42 -7.94 -5.33
N SER A 7 6.61 -7.82 -6.65
CA SER A 7 6.78 -6.52 -7.31
C SER A 7 5.53 -5.65 -7.20
N GLN A 8 4.34 -6.22 -7.31
CA GLN A 8 3.08 -5.48 -7.16
C GLN A 8 2.86 -5.03 -5.72
N LEU A 9 3.20 -5.87 -4.74
CA LEU A 9 3.13 -5.51 -3.32
C LEU A 9 4.07 -4.35 -2.97
N VAL A 10 5.31 -4.40 -3.47
CA VAL A 10 6.30 -3.32 -3.30
C VAL A 10 5.81 -2.02 -3.95
N GLU A 11 5.22 -2.10 -5.14
CA GLU A 11 4.66 -0.94 -5.83
C GLU A 11 3.53 -0.29 -5.03
N LEU A 12 2.62 -1.09 -4.46
CA LEU A 12 1.51 -0.59 -3.66
C LEU A 12 1.98 0.07 -2.36
N HIS A 13 2.93 -0.53 -1.65
CA HIS A 13 3.53 0.10 -0.48
C HIS A 13 4.25 1.41 -0.82
N THR A 14 4.95 1.44 -1.96
CA THR A 14 5.63 2.65 -2.44
C THR A 14 4.62 3.75 -2.74
N LYS A 15 3.52 3.43 -3.45
CA LYS A 15 2.44 4.39 -3.74
C LYS A 15 1.76 4.89 -2.47
N ALA A 16 1.50 4.01 -1.50
CA ALA A 16 0.93 4.38 -0.20
C ALA A 16 1.83 5.36 0.56
N ALA A 17 3.14 5.08 0.62
CA ALA A 17 4.11 5.94 1.30
C ALA A 17 4.16 7.34 0.67
N TYR A 18 4.29 7.43 -0.66
CA TYR A 18 4.28 8.71 -1.36
C TYR A 18 2.97 9.48 -1.16
N ALA A 19 1.82 8.80 -1.19
CA ALA A 19 0.53 9.44 -0.95
C ALA A 19 0.42 9.98 0.49
N HIS A 20 0.99 9.28 1.48
CA HIS A 20 1.08 9.79 2.86
C HIS A 20 1.99 11.02 2.97
N GLU A 21 3.16 11.01 2.35
CA GLU A 21 4.07 12.16 2.34
C GLU A 21 3.44 13.38 1.66
N ALA A 22 2.78 13.17 0.51
CA ALA A 22 2.06 14.22 -0.19
C ALA A 22 0.88 14.75 0.66
N ALA A 23 0.11 13.87 1.30
CA ALA A 23 -0.96 14.30 2.20
C ALA A 23 -0.44 15.16 3.36
N ALA A 24 0.69 14.78 3.97
CA ALA A 24 1.33 15.56 5.03
C ALA A 24 1.82 16.93 4.52
N HIS A 25 2.35 16.98 3.30
CA HIS A 25 2.75 18.23 2.66
C HIS A 25 1.54 19.17 2.45
N GLU A 26 0.48 18.70 1.78
CA GLU A 26 -0.73 19.50 1.51
C GLU A 26 -1.41 19.93 2.82
N HIS A 27 -1.42 19.07 3.83
CA HIS A 27 -1.95 19.43 5.15
C HIS A 27 -1.13 20.55 5.79
N SER A 28 0.20 20.55 5.62
CA SER A 28 1.10 21.57 6.13
C SER A 28 1.03 22.89 5.36
N THR A 29 0.62 22.87 4.08
CA THR A 29 0.44 24.09 3.26
C THR A 29 -0.97 24.70 3.39
N GLY A 30 -1.88 24.00 4.08
CA GLY A 30 -3.25 24.43 4.35
C GLY A 30 -4.28 23.94 3.35
N ASP A 31 -3.89 23.14 2.33
CA ASP A 31 -4.83 22.46 1.46
C ASP A 31 -5.29 21.14 2.09
N HIS A 32 -6.18 21.27 3.07
CA HIS A 32 -6.74 20.12 3.79
C HIS A 32 -7.61 19.23 2.91
N ALA A 33 -8.20 19.76 1.83
CA ALA A 33 -9.03 18.96 0.92
C ALA A 33 -8.16 18.00 0.11
N SER A 34 -7.09 18.50 -0.51
CA SER A 34 -6.12 17.66 -1.21
C SER A 34 -5.44 16.68 -0.27
N ALA A 35 -5.09 17.10 0.95
CA ALA A 35 -4.53 16.22 1.96
C ALA A 35 -5.44 15.04 2.31
N GLN A 36 -6.75 15.30 2.49
CA GLN A 36 -7.72 14.25 2.80
C GLN A 36 -7.88 13.25 1.65
N GLU A 37 -7.93 13.74 0.41
CA GLU A 37 -8.02 12.88 -0.78
C GLU A 37 -6.77 12.02 -0.96
N LEU A 38 -5.58 12.59 -0.74
CA LEU A 38 -4.31 11.84 -0.77
C LEU A 38 -4.25 10.79 0.34
N ALA A 39 -4.71 11.12 1.56
CA ALA A 39 -4.79 10.17 2.66
C ALA A 39 -5.75 9.01 2.35
N ARG A 40 -6.87 9.28 1.67
CA ARG A 40 -7.79 8.22 1.19
C ARG A 40 -7.10 7.30 0.18
N LYS A 41 -6.39 7.86 -0.80
CA LYS A 41 -5.62 7.06 -1.78
C LYS A 41 -4.56 6.21 -1.10
N ALA A 42 -3.84 6.76 -0.12
CA ALA A 42 -2.85 6.02 0.65
C ALA A 42 -3.47 4.81 1.38
N LEU A 43 -4.65 5.00 1.96
CA LEU A 43 -5.42 3.92 2.58
C LEU A 43 -5.86 2.86 1.56
N GLU A 44 -6.36 3.28 0.39
CA GLU A 44 -6.77 2.36 -0.68
C GLU A 44 -5.61 1.47 -1.14
N TYR A 45 -4.44 2.06 -1.40
CA TYR A 45 -3.23 1.30 -1.76
C TYR A 45 -2.81 0.34 -0.63
N SER A 46 -2.90 0.77 0.62
CA SER A 46 -2.56 -0.08 1.78
C SER A 46 -3.52 -1.26 1.92
N VAL A 47 -4.82 -1.05 1.71
CA VAL A 47 -5.83 -2.12 1.72
C VAL A 47 -5.59 -3.12 0.58
N GLU A 48 -5.24 -2.64 -0.61
CA GLU A 48 -4.90 -3.52 -1.73
C GLU A 48 -3.61 -4.33 -1.46
N ALA A 49 -2.59 -3.71 -0.88
CA ALA A 49 -1.37 -4.38 -0.45
C ALA A 49 -1.65 -5.50 0.56
N VAL A 50 -2.54 -5.25 1.53
CA VAL A 50 -2.96 -6.27 2.51
C VAL A 50 -3.61 -7.45 1.81
N LYS A 51 -4.58 -7.20 0.91
CA LYS A 51 -5.25 -8.29 0.16
C LYS A 51 -4.25 -9.15 -0.61
N HIS A 52 -3.30 -8.53 -1.30
CA HIS A 52 -2.26 -9.28 -2.01
C HIS A 52 -1.35 -10.07 -1.08
N THR A 53 -1.00 -9.51 0.08
CA THR A 53 -0.21 -10.22 1.09
C THR A 53 -0.98 -11.43 1.61
N GLU A 54 -2.28 -11.31 1.86
CA GLU A 54 -3.15 -12.42 2.27
C GLU A 54 -3.24 -13.51 1.19
N GLU A 55 -3.34 -13.14 -0.08
CA GLU A 55 -3.34 -14.09 -1.21
C GLU A 55 -2.00 -14.82 -1.35
N ILE A 56 -0.88 -14.11 -1.15
CA ILE A 56 0.45 -14.72 -1.14
C ILE A 56 0.56 -15.70 0.04
N ALA A 57 0.12 -15.31 1.23
CA ALA A 57 0.15 -16.16 2.42
C ALA A 57 -0.70 -17.44 2.27
N GLN A 58 -1.87 -17.33 1.63
CA GLN A 58 -2.74 -18.49 1.35
C GLN A 58 -2.17 -19.43 0.28
N THR A 59 -1.35 -18.90 -0.64
CA THR A 59 -0.73 -19.69 -1.72
C THR A 59 0.69 -20.15 -1.36
N ALA A 60 1.23 -19.71 -0.23
CA ALA A 60 2.52 -20.16 0.28
C ALA A 60 2.42 -21.64 0.71
N PRO A 61 3.34 -22.52 0.26
CA PRO A 61 3.32 -23.92 0.65
C PRO A 61 3.45 -24.04 2.18
N GLN A 62 2.65 -24.93 2.77
CA GLN A 62 2.56 -25.18 4.21
C GLN A 62 3.89 -25.61 4.87
N SER A 63 4.96 -25.81 4.11
CA SER A 63 6.31 -26.13 4.61
C SER A 63 7.03 -24.95 5.29
N MET A 64 6.43 -23.76 5.33
CA MET A 64 6.98 -22.59 6.04
C MET A 64 6.20 -22.20 7.31
N GLN A 65 5.13 -22.92 7.66
CA GLN A 65 4.45 -22.78 8.95
C GLN A 65 5.09 -23.77 9.93
N ALA A 66 6.20 -23.36 10.56
CA ALA A 66 6.82 -24.06 11.69
C ALA A 66 6.42 -23.38 13.01
#